data_AF-A0A1Y1LTU9-F1
#
_entry.id   AF-A0A1Y1LTU9-F1
#
_cell.length_a   1.000
_cell.length_b   1.000
_cell.length_c   1.000
_cell.angle_alpha   90.00
_cell.angle_beta   90.00
_cell.angle_gamma   90.00
#
_symmetry.space_group_name_H-M   'P 1'
#
loop_
_entity.id
_entity.type
_entity.pdbx_description
1 polymer ?
#
loop_
_entity_poly.entity_id
_entity_poly.type
_entity_poly.pdbx_seq_one_letter_code
_entity_poly.pdbx_strand_id
1 'polypeptide(L)'
;EYRMQYRQVYASPDWAPVAQNLSWIHVLDDHEISNDWSSNTTGIYSAAVGPWHTYQANVNPPKAVQAGTRSTHRQDATWYEFIQGPVSFFMLDTRSYRSSNNAPFEEESKTMLGQDQLADFLAWLDRPEPKGVKWKFVASSVPFTKNWPVNVKDTWGGFLFERRKILEAMWEAGARGTSVVILSGDRHEFAATKFPPPPESKWPESAAAHEFSTSPLNQFASPFPTYKQVDSEDVKLHYIPSGNSKFGSFTIENIDGRSILQYTLYIDGEERWTTQLSAPIVVEEATKPSGSFWDRFKFV
;
A
#
# COMPACT_ATOMS: atom_id res chain seq x y z
N GLU A 1 13.96 21.62 15.86
CA GLU A 1 13.54 20.42 16.61
C GLU A 1 13.55 19.15 15.76
N TYR A 2 12.75 19.02 14.70
CA TYR A 2 12.71 17.82 13.82
C TYR A 2 14.08 17.27 13.39
N ARG A 3 15.00 18.11 12.89
CA ARG A 3 16.36 17.64 12.52
C ARG A 3 17.14 17.01 13.68
N MET A 4 16.91 17.46 14.90
CA MET A 4 17.54 16.90 16.10
C MET A 4 16.97 15.52 16.40
N GLN A 5 15.65 15.34 16.27
CA GLN A 5 14.99 14.03 16.45
C GLN A 5 15.51 13.00 15.44
N TYR A 6 15.61 13.36 14.16
CA TYR A 6 16.22 12.48 13.15
C TYR A 6 17.68 12.11 13.49
N ARG A 7 18.50 13.09 13.90
CA ARG A 7 19.88 12.82 14.33
C ARG A 7 19.93 11.89 15.54
N GLN A 8 19.01 12.02 16.48
CA GLN A 8 18.94 11.16 17.64
C GLN A 8 18.59 9.72 17.25
N VAL A 9 17.58 9.51 16.41
CA VAL A 9 17.19 8.18 15.91
C VAL A 9 18.34 7.53 15.14
N TYR A 10 18.93 8.25 14.19
CA TYR A 10 20.02 7.71 13.36
C TYR A 10 21.37 7.63 14.06
N ALA A 11 21.54 8.25 15.23
CA ALA A 11 22.70 8.05 16.09
C ALA A 11 22.62 6.78 16.95
N SER A 12 21.49 6.05 16.92
CA SER A 12 21.39 4.77 17.61
C SER A 12 22.47 3.80 17.09
N PRO A 13 23.23 3.14 17.99
CA PRO A 13 24.23 2.16 17.57
C PRO A 13 23.61 0.97 16.82
N ASP A 14 22.33 0.68 17.05
CA ASP A 14 21.60 -0.40 16.40
C ASP A 14 21.21 -0.06 14.95
N TRP A 15 21.19 1.23 14.58
CA TRP A 15 20.82 1.65 13.23
C TRP A 15 21.93 1.38 12.21
N ALA A 16 23.19 1.63 12.57
CA ALA A 16 24.30 1.57 11.63
C ALA A 16 24.48 0.20 10.95
N PRO A 17 24.44 -0.95 11.66
CA PRO A 17 24.55 -2.26 11.03
C PRO A 17 23.41 -2.54 10.05
N VAL A 18 22.21 -2.03 10.34
CA VAL A 18 21.02 -2.28 9.52
C VAL A 18 21.03 -1.40 8.27
N ALA A 19 21.31 -0.10 8.43
CA ALA A 19 21.35 0.85 7.32
C ALA A 19 22.49 0.60 6.33
N GLN A 20 23.58 -0.04 6.76
CA GLN A 20 24.71 -0.40 5.89
C GLN A 20 24.43 -1.63 5.02
N ASN A 21 23.52 -2.52 5.45
CA ASN A 21 23.29 -3.81 4.81
C ASN A 21 21.92 -3.93 4.12
N LEU A 22 20.97 -3.04 4.43
CA LEU A 22 19.63 -3.03 3.86
C LEU A 22 19.32 -1.67 3.24
N SER A 23 18.65 -1.69 2.09
CA SER A 23 18.08 -0.49 1.49
C SER A 23 16.76 -0.14 2.18
N TRP A 24 16.59 1.13 2.55
CA TRP A 24 15.40 1.63 3.21
C TRP A 24 14.65 2.58 2.29
N ILE A 25 13.36 2.30 2.10
CA ILE A 25 12.44 3.10 1.28
C ILE A 25 11.33 3.57 2.21
N HIS A 26 11.05 4.88 2.21
CA HIS A 26 10.29 5.53 3.29
C HIS A 26 9.03 6.22 2.79
N VAL A 27 7.90 5.95 3.43
CA VAL A 27 6.67 6.77 3.32
C VAL A 27 6.54 7.68 4.53
N LEU A 28 5.77 8.76 4.37
CA LEU A 28 5.50 9.74 5.43
C LEU A 28 4.31 9.30 6.27
N ASP A 29 4.42 9.40 7.60
CA ASP A 29 3.29 9.30 8.52
C ASP A 29 3.16 10.57 9.38
N ASP A 30 2.19 10.58 10.30
CA ASP A 30 1.90 11.72 11.16
C ASP A 30 3.02 12.02 12.15
N HIS A 31 3.73 11.01 12.67
CA HIS A 31 4.81 11.22 13.65
C HIS A 31 6.08 11.83 13.08
N GLU A 32 6.21 11.95 11.75
CA GLU A 32 7.18 12.85 11.12
C GLU A 32 6.77 14.33 11.21
N ILE A 33 5.49 14.62 11.52
CA ILE A 33 4.88 15.94 11.61
C ILE A 33 4.32 16.22 13.01
N SER A 34 3.14 15.71 13.32
CA SER A 34 2.46 15.75 14.62
C SER A 34 1.33 14.72 14.60
N ASN A 35 1.08 14.08 15.74
CA ASN A 35 0.06 13.05 15.92
C ASN A 35 -1.28 13.41 15.24
N ASP A 36 -1.84 12.49 14.45
CA ASP A 36 -3.07 12.59 13.66
C ASP A 36 -3.10 13.76 12.64
N TRP A 37 -1.95 14.16 12.06
CA TRP A 37 -1.85 15.34 11.17
C TRP A 37 -2.80 15.33 9.97
N SER A 38 -3.83 16.17 9.96
CA SER A 38 -4.83 16.27 8.86
C SER A 38 -5.07 17.73 8.42
N SER A 39 -4.02 18.54 8.47
CA SER A 39 -4.08 19.99 8.18
C SER A 39 -3.28 20.38 6.92
N ASN A 40 -3.15 19.47 5.95
CA ASN A 40 -2.41 19.68 4.70
C ASN A 40 -1.00 20.27 4.94
N THR A 41 -0.56 21.19 4.09
CA THR A 41 0.76 21.82 4.14
C THR A 41 0.80 23.07 5.04
N THR A 42 -0.08 23.15 6.05
CA THR A 42 -0.20 24.33 6.92
C THR A 42 0.69 24.26 8.16
N GLY A 43 0.81 25.38 8.89
CA GLY A 43 1.45 25.42 10.20
C GLY A 43 2.87 24.82 10.22
N ILE A 44 3.06 23.81 11.06
CA ILE A 44 4.36 23.15 11.30
C ILE A 44 4.81 22.24 10.15
N TYR A 45 3.96 21.96 9.17
CA TYR A 45 4.23 21.01 8.09
C TYR A 45 5.57 21.26 7.39
N SER A 46 5.84 22.50 6.96
CA SER A 46 7.07 22.81 6.23
C SER A 46 8.34 22.58 7.07
N ALA A 47 8.25 22.83 8.39
CA ALA A 47 9.35 22.60 9.32
C ALA A 47 9.58 21.11 9.61
N ALA A 48 8.53 20.30 9.54
CA ALA A 48 8.52 18.85 9.74
C ALA A 48 9.00 18.07 8.51
N VAL A 49 8.40 18.36 7.35
CA VAL A 49 8.60 17.60 6.11
C VAL A 49 9.92 17.94 5.42
N GLY A 50 10.49 19.13 5.64
CA GLY A 50 11.83 19.47 5.14
C GLY A 50 12.93 18.49 5.60
N PRO A 51 13.04 18.19 6.91
CA PRO A 51 13.88 17.12 7.43
C PRO A 51 13.54 15.73 6.88
N TRP A 52 12.25 15.36 6.78
CA TRP A 52 11.84 14.11 6.16
C TRP A 52 12.39 13.96 4.73
N HIS A 53 12.29 15.00 3.90
CA HIS A 53 12.91 15.01 2.58
C HIS A 53 14.41 14.76 2.64
N THR A 54 15.10 15.42 3.57
CA THR A 54 16.57 15.33 3.68
C THR A 54 17.03 13.93 4.08
N TYR A 55 16.36 13.30 5.05
CA TYR A 55 16.82 12.04 5.63
C TYR A 55 16.20 10.79 5.00
N GLN A 56 15.01 10.91 4.42
CA GLN A 56 14.20 9.75 4.01
C GLN A 56 13.74 9.87 2.55
N ALA A 57 13.06 10.95 2.17
CA ALA A 57 12.38 10.98 0.88
C ALA A 57 13.29 11.19 -0.33
N ASN A 58 14.34 12.02 -0.23
CA ASN A 58 15.19 12.35 -1.39
C ASN A 58 16.06 11.17 -1.87
N VAL A 59 16.18 10.12 -1.06
CA VAL A 59 16.88 8.88 -1.42
C VAL A 59 15.93 7.80 -1.93
N ASN A 60 14.61 8.04 -1.89
CA ASN A 60 13.63 7.12 -2.44
C ASN A 60 13.71 7.05 -3.97
N PRO A 61 13.12 5.99 -4.57
CA PRO A 61 12.95 5.89 -6.02
C PRO A 61 12.23 7.09 -6.68
N PRO A 62 12.24 7.18 -8.02
CA PRO A 62 11.61 8.28 -8.74
C PRO A 62 10.13 8.47 -8.40
N LYS A 63 9.71 9.73 -8.32
CA LYS A 63 8.32 10.18 -8.09
C LYS A 63 7.33 9.50 -9.05
N ALA A 64 6.06 9.42 -8.69
CA ALA A 64 5.10 8.68 -9.51
C ALA A 64 4.90 9.30 -10.90
N VAL A 65 4.52 8.46 -11.87
CA VAL A 65 4.17 8.92 -13.20
C VAL A 65 2.83 9.64 -13.14
N GLN A 66 2.79 10.84 -13.71
CA GLN A 66 1.59 11.66 -13.76
C GLN A 66 0.51 10.96 -14.59
N ALA A 67 -0.70 10.89 -14.03
CA ALA A 67 -1.87 10.36 -14.73
C ALA A 67 -2.08 11.03 -16.10
N GLY A 68 -2.45 10.23 -17.10
CA GLY A 68 -2.63 10.68 -18.48
C GLY A 68 -1.33 10.84 -19.28
N THR A 69 -0.16 10.58 -18.67
CA THR A 69 1.14 10.57 -19.35
C THR A 69 1.72 9.15 -19.41
N ARG A 70 2.73 8.92 -20.25
CA ARG A 70 3.38 7.60 -20.36
C ARG A 70 4.59 7.44 -19.44
N SER A 71 5.31 8.52 -19.19
CA SER A 71 6.61 8.48 -18.48
C SER A 71 6.98 9.81 -17.83
N THR A 72 6.05 10.77 -17.76
CA THR A 72 6.34 12.06 -17.13
C THR A 72 6.15 11.92 -15.63
N HIS A 73 7.24 11.99 -14.89
CA HIS A 73 7.20 11.95 -13.42
C HIS A 73 6.73 13.30 -12.86
N ARG A 74 5.88 13.26 -11.83
CA ARG A 74 5.47 14.47 -11.11
C ARG A 74 6.65 15.15 -10.43
N GLN A 75 6.73 16.47 -10.50
CA GLN A 75 7.84 17.23 -9.94
C GLN A 75 7.69 17.50 -8.44
N ASP A 76 6.46 17.73 -7.96
CA ASP A 76 6.20 18.15 -6.57
C ASP A 76 5.54 17.04 -5.71
N ALA A 77 5.54 15.80 -6.20
CA ALA A 77 5.00 14.66 -5.46
C ALA A 77 5.89 14.25 -4.28
N THR A 78 5.27 13.84 -3.19
CA THR A 78 5.85 13.09 -2.07
C THR A 78 5.61 11.58 -2.18
N TRP A 79 4.77 11.16 -3.13
CA TRP A 79 4.52 9.77 -3.50
C TRP A 79 5.35 9.35 -4.71
N TYR A 80 5.65 8.06 -4.80
CA TYR A 80 6.59 7.53 -5.79
C TYR A 80 6.29 6.09 -6.14
N GLU A 81 6.85 5.63 -7.26
CA GLU A 81 6.60 4.29 -7.79
C GLU A 81 7.88 3.68 -8.37
N PHE A 82 7.98 2.36 -8.35
CA PHE A 82 9.10 1.64 -8.94
C PHE A 82 8.74 0.18 -9.17
N ILE A 83 9.56 -0.54 -9.93
CA ILE A 83 9.42 -1.99 -10.14
C ILE A 83 10.70 -2.64 -9.65
N GLN A 84 10.57 -3.71 -8.88
CA GLN A 84 11.68 -4.53 -8.42
C GLN A 84 11.28 -6.01 -8.47
N GLY A 85 11.96 -6.79 -9.31
CA GLY A 85 11.66 -8.20 -9.50
C GLY A 85 10.22 -8.43 -9.99
N PRO A 86 9.44 -9.35 -9.37
CA PRO A 86 8.08 -9.66 -9.78
C PRO A 86 7.02 -8.67 -9.23
N VAL A 87 7.44 -7.53 -8.67
CA VAL A 87 6.58 -6.58 -7.97
C VAL A 87 6.72 -5.17 -8.51
N SER A 88 5.59 -4.52 -8.72
CA SER A 88 5.46 -3.09 -8.92
C SER A 88 5.02 -2.45 -7.60
N PHE A 89 5.62 -1.34 -7.21
CA PHE A 89 5.39 -0.65 -5.95
C PHE A 89 4.80 0.73 -6.19
N PHE A 90 3.83 1.11 -5.37
CA PHE A 90 3.35 2.47 -5.21
C PHE A 90 3.41 2.87 -3.74
N MET A 91 4.11 3.96 -3.46
CA MET A 91 4.40 4.40 -2.09
C MET A 91 3.61 5.67 -1.83
N LEU A 92 2.59 5.57 -0.99
CA LEU A 92 1.64 6.65 -0.74
C LEU A 92 2.20 7.67 0.26
N ASP A 93 1.76 8.91 0.09
CA ASP A 93 1.63 9.88 1.17
C ASP A 93 0.16 9.93 1.62
N THR A 94 -0.09 9.68 2.90
CA THR A 94 -1.45 9.65 3.49
C THR A 94 -1.66 10.78 4.51
N ARG A 95 -0.82 11.82 4.50
CA ARG A 95 -0.88 12.93 5.48
C ARG A 95 -0.90 14.31 4.82
N SER A 96 -0.16 14.51 3.75
CA SER A 96 0.10 15.85 3.19
C SER A 96 -1.06 16.48 2.45
N TYR A 97 -1.98 15.66 1.93
CA TYR A 97 -3.05 16.08 1.02
C TYR A 97 -4.45 15.72 1.49
N ARG A 98 -4.57 15.08 2.65
CA ARG A 98 -5.85 14.59 3.16
C ARG A 98 -6.74 15.71 3.68
N SER A 99 -8.04 15.55 3.48
CA SER A 99 -9.06 16.32 4.18
C SER A 99 -8.94 16.15 5.71
N SER A 100 -9.53 17.07 6.46
CA SER A 100 -9.63 16.96 7.91
C SER A 100 -10.23 15.63 8.33
N ASN A 101 -9.62 14.97 9.34
CA ASN A 101 -10.15 13.72 9.90
C ASN A 101 -11.58 13.86 10.44
N ASN A 102 -11.98 15.09 10.82
CA ASN A 102 -13.30 15.37 11.39
C ASN A 102 -14.40 15.55 10.33
N ALA A 103 -14.08 15.56 9.03
CA ALA A 103 -15.09 15.54 7.99
C ALA A 103 -15.86 14.19 8.00
N PRO A 104 -17.15 14.16 7.63
CA PRO A 104 -17.95 12.93 7.56
C PRO A 104 -17.30 11.82 6.71
N PHE A 105 -17.37 10.57 7.16
CA PHE A 105 -16.60 9.46 6.56
C PHE A 105 -17.02 9.10 5.13
N GLU A 106 -18.30 9.30 4.81
CA GLU A 106 -18.92 8.97 3.52
C GLU A 106 -19.07 10.20 2.62
N GLU A 107 -18.48 11.35 2.99
CA GLU A 107 -18.51 12.53 2.15
C GLU A 107 -17.65 12.31 0.90
N GLU A 108 -18.26 12.42 -0.28
CA GLU A 108 -17.59 12.22 -1.58
C GLU A 108 -16.39 13.15 -1.80
N SER A 109 -16.41 14.35 -1.22
CA SER A 109 -15.31 15.31 -1.31
C SER A 109 -14.14 15.00 -0.36
N LYS A 110 -14.35 14.13 0.64
CA LYS A 110 -13.34 13.78 1.64
C LYS A 110 -12.32 12.82 1.02
N THR A 111 -11.05 13.19 1.09
CA THR A 111 -9.95 12.48 0.42
C THR A 111 -8.79 12.24 1.38
N MET A 112 -8.15 11.08 1.30
CA MET A 112 -6.89 10.75 1.97
C MET A 112 -5.70 11.19 1.10
N LEU A 113 -5.79 11.00 -0.22
CA LEU A 113 -4.65 11.20 -1.12
C LEU A 113 -4.62 12.60 -1.78
N GLY A 114 -5.73 13.33 -1.74
CA GLY A 114 -5.92 14.48 -2.62
C GLY A 114 -6.12 14.08 -4.07
N GLN A 115 -6.51 15.05 -4.90
CA GLN A 115 -6.90 14.81 -6.29
C GLN A 115 -5.76 14.23 -7.15
N ASP A 116 -4.55 14.79 -7.03
CA ASP A 116 -3.43 14.46 -7.91
C ASP A 116 -2.85 13.08 -7.64
N GLN A 117 -2.60 12.74 -6.39
CA GLN A 117 -2.09 11.44 -6.00
C GLN A 117 -3.13 10.34 -6.23
N LEU A 118 -4.42 10.61 -5.95
CA LEU A 118 -5.48 9.65 -6.28
C LEU A 118 -5.51 9.36 -7.78
N ALA A 119 -5.41 10.38 -8.63
CA ALA A 119 -5.39 10.19 -10.08
C ALA A 119 -4.18 9.34 -10.53
N ASP A 120 -2.99 9.64 -10.03
CA ASP A 120 -1.77 8.88 -10.34
C ASP A 120 -1.87 7.44 -9.85
N PHE A 121 -2.37 7.23 -8.63
CA PHE A 121 -2.50 5.91 -8.03
C PHE A 121 -3.50 5.04 -8.78
N LEU A 122 -4.65 5.59 -9.18
CA LEU A 122 -5.63 4.89 -10.00
C LEU A 122 -5.07 4.56 -11.39
N ALA A 123 -4.34 5.49 -12.01
CA ALA A 123 -3.67 5.24 -13.28
C ALA A 123 -2.61 4.14 -13.15
N TRP A 124 -1.86 4.12 -12.04
CA TRP A 124 -0.90 3.07 -11.74
C TRP A 124 -1.56 1.71 -11.51
N LEU A 125 -2.69 1.64 -10.79
CA LEU A 125 -3.47 0.40 -10.62
C LEU A 125 -3.98 -0.12 -11.97
N ASP A 126 -4.43 0.79 -12.84
CA ASP A 126 -4.94 0.45 -14.17
C ASP A 126 -3.84 0.01 -15.15
N ARG A 127 -2.62 0.53 -14.98
CA ARG A 127 -1.49 0.28 -15.87
C ARG A 127 -1.12 -1.21 -15.94
N PRO A 128 -1.11 -1.82 -17.14
CA PRO A 128 -0.59 -3.16 -17.35
C PRO A 128 0.89 -3.25 -16.94
N GLU A 129 1.23 -4.32 -16.24
CA GLU A 129 2.58 -4.52 -15.75
C GLU A 129 3.47 -5.26 -16.77
N PRO A 130 4.80 -5.04 -16.76
CA PRO A 130 5.72 -5.79 -17.60
C PRO A 130 5.64 -7.30 -17.36
N LYS A 131 6.06 -8.10 -18.35
CA LYS A 131 6.09 -9.55 -18.24
C LYS A 131 6.92 -9.98 -17.02
N GLY A 132 6.32 -10.82 -16.17
CA GLY A 132 6.94 -11.35 -14.96
C GLY A 132 6.53 -10.62 -13.67
N VAL A 133 6.02 -9.39 -13.77
CA VAL A 133 5.43 -8.68 -12.63
C VAL A 133 4.00 -9.18 -12.43
N LYS A 134 3.73 -9.71 -11.24
CA LYS A 134 2.43 -10.33 -10.88
C LYS A 134 1.80 -9.73 -9.63
N TRP A 135 2.52 -8.83 -8.96
CA TRP A 135 2.10 -8.23 -7.72
C TRP A 135 2.23 -6.71 -7.80
N LYS A 136 1.21 -6.03 -7.31
CA LYS A 136 1.20 -4.59 -7.06
C LYS A 136 1.23 -4.38 -5.56
N PHE A 137 2.33 -3.86 -5.04
CA PHE A 137 2.48 -3.54 -3.62
C PHE A 137 2.19 -2.06 -3.41
N VAL A 138 1.34 -1.76 -2.43
CA VAL A 138 0.97 -0.40 -2.06
C VAL A 138 1.39 -0.16 -0.62
N ALA A 139 2.31 0.77 -0.39
CA ALA A 139 2.65 1.17 0.98
C ALA A 139 1.77 2.36 1.39
N SER A 140 0.98 2.15 2.44
CA SER A 140 0.13 3.15 3.10
C SER A 140 0.65 3.34 4.52
N SER A 141 0.82 4.56 5.02
CA SER A 141 1.32 4.73 6.40
C SER A 141 0.31 4.20 7.43
N VAL A 142 -0.98 4.44 7.17
CA VAL A 142 -2.12 4.01 7.98
C VAL A 142 -2.83 2.76 7.41
N PRO A 143 -3.49 1.94 8.24
CA PRO A 143 -4.23 0.78 7.77
C PRO A 143 -5.37 1.14 6.80
N PHE A 144 -5.44 0.36 5.74
CA PHE A 144 -6.52 0.33 4.76
C PHE A 144 -7.78 -0.33 5.31
N THR A 145 -7.64 -1.32 6.21
CA THR A 145 -8.77 -1.93 6.91
C THR A 145 -9.54 -0.94 7.80
N LYS A 146 -10.86 -1.10 7.87
CA LYS A 146 -11.73 -0.39 8.83
C LYS A 146 -11.96 -1.15 10.13
N ASN A 147 -11.31 -2.31 10.30
CA ASN A 147 -11.50 -3.17 11.48
C ASN A 147 -10.75 -2.71 12.74
N TRP A 148 -10.02 -1.59 12.71
CA TRP A 148 -9.54 -0.91 13.92
C TRP A 148 -10.45 0.27 14.26
N PRO A 149 -11.44 0.08 15.17
CA PRO A 149 -12.45 1.10 15.47
C PRO A 149 -11.90 2.28 16.30
N VAL A 150 -10.80 2.07 17.04
CA VAL A 150 -10.17 3.12 17.84
C VAL A 150 -9.54 4.14 16.91
N ASN A 151 -9.96 5.41 17.01
CA ASN A 151 -9.52 6.49 16.13
C ASN A 151 -9.62 6.13 14.63
N VAL A 152 -10.71 5.46 14.22
CA VAL A 152 -10.94 5.05 12.83
C VAL A 152 -10.95 6.22 11.84
N LYS A 153 -11.28 7.43 12.32
CA LYS A 153 -11.29 8.66 11.52
C LYS A 153 -9.91 9.05 10.96
N ASP A 154 -8.83 8.55 11.55
CA ASP A 154 -7.46 8.84 11.14
C ASP A 154 -6.92 7.88 10.07
N THR A 155 -7.55 6.70 9.91
CA THR A 155 -7.15 5.70 8.92
C THR A 155 -8.13 5.65 7.75
N TRP A 156 -7.93 4.75 6.79
CA TRP A 156 -8.82 4.61 5.63
C TRP A 156 -10.28 4.29 5.99
N GLY A 157 -10.54 3.75 7.19
CA GLY A 157 -11.91 3.60 7.71
C GLY A 157 -12.66 4.92 7.91
N GLY A 158 -11.96 6.06 7.94
CA GLY A 158 -12.52 7.40 7.97
C GLY A 158 -12.73 8.05 6.59
N PHE A 159 -12.34 7.38 5.50
CA PHE A 159 -12.34 7.91 4.12
C PHE A 159 -13.04 6.91 3.19
N LEU A 160 -14.26 6.50 3.55
CA LEU A 160 -14.92 5.31 3.00
C LEU A 160 -15.28 5.46 1.50
N PHE A 161 -15.60 6.67 1.05
CA PHE A 161 -15.89 6.93 -0.36
C PHE A 161 -14.65 6.72 -1.25
N GLU A 162 -13.53 7.37 -0.92
CA GLU A 162 -12.28 7.21 -1.67
C GLU A 162 -11.72 5.79 -1.54
N ARG A 163 -11.81 5.18 -0.36
CA ARG A 163 -11.42 3.79 -0.11
C ARG A 163 -12.16 2.82 -1.04
N ARG A 164 -13.47 3.00 -1.23
CA ARG A 164 -14.28 2.17 -2.15
C ARG A 164 -13.79 2.29 -3.59
N LYS A 165 -13.56 3.51 -4.07
CA LYS A 165 -13.02 3.77 -5.41
C LYS A 165 -11.68 3.07 -5.64
N ILE A 166 -10.81 3.06 -4.62
CA ILE A 166 -9.53 2.36 -4.67
C ILE A 166 -9.71 0.84 -4.69
N LEU A 167 -10.60 0.29 -3.85
CA LEU A 167 -10.89 -1.15 -3.85
C LEU A 167 -11.36 -1.65 -5.20
N GLU A 168 -12.27 -0.92 -5.86
CA GLU A 168 -12.74 -1.27 -7.19
C GLU A 168 -11.60 -1.31 -8.22
N ALA A 169 -10.68 -0.35 -8.15
CA ALA A 169 -9.48 -0.35 -9.01
C ALA A 169 -8.50 -1.48 -8.68
N MET A 170 -8.35 -1.85 -7.40
CA MET A 170 -7.55 -3.00 -6.99
C MET A 170 -8.14 -4.32 -7.48
N TRP A 171 -9.45 -4.49 -7.39
CA TRP A 171 -10.14 -5.68 -7.90
C TRP A 171 -10.07 -5.75 -9.43
N GLU A 172 -10.12 -4.61 -10.13
CA GLU A 172 -9.89 -4.59 -11.58
C GLU A 172 -8.47 -5.07 -11.94
N ALA A 173 -7.44 -4.61 -11.21
CA ALA A 173 -6.07 -5.10 -11.39
C ALA A 173 -5.95 -6.61 -11.10
N GLY A 174 -6.59 -7.08 -10.02
CA GLY A 174 -6.63 -8.49 -9.65
C GLY A 174 -7.32 -9.37 -10.70
N ALA A 175 -8.44 -8.91 -11.26
CA ALA A 175 -9.16 -9.59 -12.33
C ALA A 175 -8.33 -9.72 -13.62
N ARG A 176 -7.43 -8.76 -13.88
CA ARG A 176 -6.44 -8.82 -14.98
C ARG A 176 -5.18 -9.62 -14.63
N GLY A 177 -5.13 -10.28 -13.48
CA GLY A 177 -4.03 -11.17 -13.10
C GLY A 177 -2.87 -10.53 -12.37
N THR A 178 -3.07 -9.34 -11.79
CA THR A 178 -2.06 -8.68 -10.94
C THR A 178 -2.66 -8.42 -9.56
N SER A 179 -2.33 -9.27 -8.59
CA SER A 179 -2.87 -9.12 -7.23
C SER A 179 -2.29 -7.91 -6.52
N VAL A 180 -3.15 -7.21 -5.77
CA VAL A 180 -2.74 -6.06 -4.97
C VAL A 180 -2.51 -6.47 -3.52
N VAL A 181 -1.36 -6.08 -2.98
CA VAL A 181 -1.00 -6.24 -1.58
C VAL A 181 -0.73 -4.87 -0.98
N ILE A 182 -1.36 -4.58 0.16
CA ILE A 182 -1.20 -3.35 0.91
C ILE A 182 -0.29 -3.63 2.10
N LEU A 183 0.72 -2.77 2.28
CA LEU A 183 1.59 -2.73 3.45
C LEU A 183 1.19 -1.53 4.29
N SER A 184 0.97 -1.72 5.59
CA SER A 184 0.61 -0.62 6.49
C SER A 184 1.16 -0.77 7.91
N GLY A 185 1.11 0.34 8.66
CA GLY A 185 1.60 0.44 10.03
C GLY A 185 0.60 1.14 10.98
N ASP A 186 1.07 2.15 11.71
CA ASP A 186 0.34 3.02 12.65
C ASP A 186 -0.22 2.34 13.93
N ARG A 187 -0.93 1.21 13.81
CA ARG A 187 -1.75 0.68 14.93
C ARG A 187 -0.99 0.00 16.08
N HIS A 188 0.32 -0.20 15.93
CA HIS A 188 1.18 -0.93 16.88
C HIS A 188 0.71 -2.37 17.19
N GLU A 189 -0.03 -2.94 16.25
CA GLU A 189 -0.57 -4.30 16.28
C GLU A 189 -0.30 -4.96 14.93
N PHE A 190 -0.39 -6.29 14.87
CA PHE A 190 -0.36 -7.02 13.61
C PHE A 190 -1.77 -7.50 13.22
N ALA A 191 -2.19 -7.23 11.98
CA ALA A 191 -3.31 -7.91 11.35
C ALA A 191 -3.05 -8.20 9.86
N ALA A 192 -3.56 -9.33 9.40
CA ALA A 192 -3.72 -9.63 7.99
C ALA A 192 -5.20 -9.60 7.63
N THR A 193 -5.54 -8.87 6.58
CA THR A 193 -6.93 -8.62 6.15
C THR A 193 -7.07 -8.89 4.67
N LYS A 194 -8.15 -9.55 4.27
CA LYS A 194 -8.54 -9.74 2.88
C LYS A 194 -9.71 -8.81 2.56
N PHE A 195 -9.67 -8.21 1.38
CA PHE A 195 -10.73 -7.37 0.83
C PHE A 195 -11.34 -8.07 -0.40
N PRO A 196 -12.30 -9.00 -0.19
CA PRO A 196 -12.97 -9.67 -1.30
C PRO A 196 -13.86 -8.68 -2.07
N PRO A 197 -14.01 -8.85 -3.39
CA PRO A 197 -15.09 -8.18 -4.12
C PRO A 197 -16.47 -8.60 -3.56
N PRO A 198 -17.51 -7.77 -3.72
CA PRO A 198 -18.86 -8.17 -3.35
C PRO A 198 -19.29 -9.46 -4.10
N PRO A 199 -20.03 -10.40 -3.45
CA PRO A 199 -20.35 -11.73 -3.99
C PRO A 199 -21.06 -11.77 -5.37
N GLU A 200 -21.65 -10.66 -5.81
CA GLU A 200 -22.37 -10.53 -7.09
C GLU A 200 -21.78 -9.45 -8.00
N SER A 201 -20.57 -8.98 -7.68
CA SER A 201 -19.86 -8.00 -8.51
C SER A 201 -19.27 -8.66 -9.75
N LYS A 202 -18.83 -7.82 -10.70
CA LYS A 202 -18.16 -8.28 -11.94
C LYS A 202 -16.78 -8.91 -11.69
N TRP A 203 -16.18 -8.73 -10.51
CA TRP A 203 -14.83 -9.20 -10.21
C TRP A 203 -14.88 -10.58 -9.52
N PRO A 204 -14.02 -11.53 -9.94
CA PRO A 204 -13.96 -12.83 -9.30
C PRO A 204 -13.34 -12.74 -7.91
N GLU A 205 -13.63 -13.71 -7.03
CA GLU A 205 -13.04 -13.80 -5.68
C GLU A 205 -11.50 -13.81 -5.69
N SER A 206 -10.89 -14.32 -6.76
CA SER A 206 -9.43 -14.31 -6.96
C SER A 206 -8.85 -12.90 -7.13
N ALA A 207 -9.67 -11.90 -7.41
CA ALA A 207 -9.25 -10.51 -7.53
C ALA A 207 -9.09 -9.80 -6.17
N ALA A 208 -9.38 -10.48 -5.05
CA ALA A 208 -9.29 -9.90 -3.72
C ALA A 208 -7.91 -9.28 -3.44
N ALA A 209 -7.92 -8.05 -2.91
CA ALA A 209 -6.73 -7.42 -2.37
C ALA A 209 -6.45 -7.91 -0.95
N HIS A 210 -5.20 -7.80 -0.52
CA HIS A 210 -4.77 -8.25 0.81
C HIS A 210 -3.97 -7.15 1.50
N GLU A 211 -4.18 -6.94 2.79
CA GLU A 211 -3.37 -6.07 3.63
C GLU A 211 -2.61 -6.89 4.67
N PHE A 212 -1.33 -6.52 4.86
CA PHE A 212 -0.52 -6.94 5.99
C PHE A 212 -0.10 -5.70 6.78
N SER A 213 -0.89 -5.37 7.79
CA SER A 213 -0.61 -4.25 8.68
C SER A 213 0.29 -4.73 9.82
N THR A 214 1.54 -4.29 9.85
CA THR A 214 2.57 -4.81 10.75
C THR A 214 3.36 -3.68 11.40
N SER A 215 3.08 -3.44 12.68
CA SER A 215 3.81 -2.47 13.49
C SER A 215 3.77 -2.86 14.97
N PRO A 216 4.66 -2.31 15.81
CA PRO A 216 5.75 -1.41 15.47
C PRO A 216 7.09 -2.15 15.36
N LEU A 217 8.08 -1.57 14.64
CA LEU A 217 9.46 -2.06 14.72
C LEU A 217 10.09 -1.77 16.09
N ASN A 218 9.80 -0.59 16.65
CA ASN A 218 10.28 -0.16 17.96
C ASN A 218 9.31 0.86 18.59
N GLN A 219 8.24 0.37 19.23
CA GLN A 219 7.30 1.19 20.01
C GLN A 219 6.52 0.30 20.98
N PHE A 220 5.79 0.89 21.92
CA PHE A 220 4.93 0.15 22.85
C PHE A 220 3.87 -0.70 22.12
N ALA A 221 3.61 -1.89 22.66
CA ALA A 221 2.45 -2.68 22.27
C ALA A 221 1.19 -2.16 22.97
N SER A 222 0.05 -2.14 22.27
CA SER A 222 -1.24 -1.93 22.93
C SER A 222 -1.49 -3.05 23.94
N PRO A 223 -1.84 -2.75 25.20
CA PRO A 223 -2.14 -3.76 26.20
C PRO A 223 -3.48 -4.48 25.94
N PHE A 224 -4.35 -3.91 25.10
CA PHE A 224 -5.66 -4.46 24.80
C PHE A 224 -5.82 -4.72 23.30
N PRO A 225 -6.35 -5.89 22.91
CA PRO A 225 -6.68 -6.13 21.51
C PRO A 225 -7.76 -5.16 21.02
N THR A 226 -7.52 -4.44 19.93
CA THR A 226 -8.47 -3.46 19.38
C THR A 226 -9.08 -3.84 18.03
N TYR A 227 -8.47 -4.76 17.26
CA TYR A 227 -9.00 -5.19 15.96
C TYR A 227 -10.31 -5.99 16.09
N LYS A 228 -11.36 -5.56 15.37
CA LYS A 228 -12.68 -6.20 15.32
C LYS A 228 -13.29 -6.14 13.91
N GLN A 229 -13.52 -7.31 13.33
CA GLN A 229 -14.32 -7.45 12.12
C GLN A 229 -15.81 -7.34 12.45
N VAL A 230 -16.54 -6.53 11.70
CA VAL A 230 -17.98 -6.25 11.92
C VAL A 230 -18.86 -6.58 10.69
N ASP A 231 -18.26 -6.77 9.53
CA ASP A 231 -18.94 -7.11 8.27
C ASP A 231 -18.10 -8.10 7.44
N SER A 232 -18.50 -8.33 6.19
CA SER A 232 -17.83 -9.22 5.24
C SER A 232 -16.95 -8.50 4.20
N GLU A 233 -16.78 -7.18 4.30
CA GLU A 233 -15.97 -6.40 3.36
C GLU A 233 -14.48 -6.40 3.75
N ASP A 234 -14.20 -6.43 5.05
CA ASP A 234 -12.84 -6.46 5.61
C ASP A 234 -12.64 -7.78 6.37
N VAL A 235 -12.24 -8.83 5.67
CA VAL A 235 -12.19 -10.19 6.23
C VAL A 235 -10.86 -10.42 6.95
N LYS A 236 -10.92 -10.63 8.26
CA LYS A 236 -9.75 -10.95 9.09
C LYS A 236 -9.18 -12.32 8.70
N LEU A 237 -7.92 -12.34 8.29
CA LEU A 237 -7.16 -13.58 8.07
C LEU A 237 -6.43 -13.99 9.35
N HIS A 238 -5.72 -13.04 9.97
CA HIS A 238 -5.00 -13.28 11.22
C HIS A 238 -4.80 -11.98 11.99
N TYR A 239 -4.58 -12.09 13.31
CA TYR A 239 -4.44 -10.93 14.18
C TYR A 239 -3.65 -11.29 15.45
N ILE A 240 -2.59 -10.54 15.72
CA ILE A 240 -1.75 -10.67 16.92
C ILE A 240 -1.44 -9.26 17.44
N PRO A 241 -2.06 -8.80 18.54
CA PRO A 241 -1.84 -7.45 19.05
C PRO A 241 -0.52 -7.27 19.80
N SER A 242 -0.14 -8.30 20.57
CA SER A 242 0.98 -8.23 21.50
C SER A 242 2.34 -8.31 20.83
N GLY A 243 3.37 -7.79 21.52
CA GLY A 243 4.77 -7.83 21.11
C GLY A 243 5.32 -6.44 20.80
N ASN A 244 6.57 -6.20 21.19
CA ASN A 244 7.19 -4.87 21.19
C ASN A 244 7.94 -4.55 19.90
N SER A 245 8.39 -5.58 19.18
CA SER A 245 9.00 -5.43 17.85
C SER A 245 8.35 -6.39 16.87
N LYS A 246 7.83 -5.85 15.76
CA LYS A 246 7.16 -6.60 14.69
C LYS A 246 7.67 -6.15 13.33
N PHE A 247 7.95 -7.11 12.47
CA PHE A 247 8.15 -6.86 11.04
C PHE A 247 7.68 -8.05 10.22
N GLY A 248 7.31 -7.78 8.97
CA GLY A 248 6.91 -8.78 7.99
C GLY A 248 7.99 -8.98 6.95
N SER A 249 8.20 -10.22 6.55
CA SER A 249 9.04 -10.59 5.39
C SER A 249 8.16 -11.13 4.27
N PHE A 250 8.48 -10.72 3.04
CA PHE A 250 7.82 -11.20 1.83
C PHE A 250 8.83 -11.94 0.97
N THR A 251 8.52 -13.19 0.63
CA THR A 251 9.31 -14.00 -0.32
C THR A 251 8.41 -14.33 -1.50
N ILE A 252 8.87 -14.05 -2.72
CA ILE A 252 8.09 -14.33 -3.94
C ILE A 252 8.88 -15.27 -4.83
N GLU A 253 8.27 -16.41 -5.15
CA GLU A 253 8.86 -17.46 -5.95
C GLU A 253 7.97 -17.79 -7.14
N ASN A 254 8.58 -18.35 -8.19
CA ASN A 254 7.85 -18.96 -9.29
C ASN A 254 7.90 -20.47 -9.13
N ILE A 255 6.75 -21.08 -8.86
CA ILE A 255 6.60 -22.53 -8.68
C ILE A 255 5.63 -23.02 -9.75
N ASP A 256 6.09 -23.88 -10.65
CA ASP A 256 5.30 -24.44 -11.75
C ASP A 256 4.57 -23.38 -12.60
N GLY A 257 5.23 -22.26 -12.88
CA GLY A 257 4.68 -21.15 -13.66
C GLY A 257 3.75 -20.23 -12.90
N ARG A 258 3.50 -20.49 -11.61
CA ARG A 258 2.68 -19.66 -10.72
C ARG A 258 3.58 -18.80 -9.84
N SER A 259 3.24 -17.51 -9.72
CA SER A 259 3.91 -16.66 -8.74
C SER A 259 3.24 -16.85 -7.38
N ILE A 260 4.01 -17.31 -6.40
CA ILE A 260 3.59 -17.53 -5.03
C ILE A 260 4.27 -16.49 -4.15
N LEU A 261 3.48 -15.79 -3.35
CA LEU A 261 3.94 -14.83 -2.36
C LEU A 261 3.77 -15.44 -0.98
N GLN A 262 4.86 -15.63 -0.26
CA GLN A 262 4.86 -16.00 1.14
C GLN A 262 5.07 -14.76 2.01
N TYR A 263 4.21 -14.58 3.00
CA TYR A 263 4.37 -13.61 4.06
C TYR A 263 4.73 -14.33 5.36
N THR A 264 5.78 -13.88 6.03
CA THR A 264 6.22 -14.39 7.35
C THR A 264 6.30 -13.22 8.33
N LEU A 265 5.58 -13.35 9.45
CA LEU A 265 5.56 -12.39 10.55
C LEU A 265 6.57 -12.79 11.61
N TYR A 266 7.41 -11.83 12.00
CA TYR A 266 8.28 -11.93 13.16
C TYR A 266 7.79 -11.00 14.26
N ILE A 267 7.72 -11.51 15.50
CA ILE A 267 7.43 -10.72 16.70
C ILE A 267 8.43 -11.08 17.79
N ASP A 268 9.10 -10.05 18.32
CA ASP A 268 10.12 -10.16 19.37
C ASP A 268 11.23 -11.15 19.00
N GLY A 269 11.63 -11.16 17.72
CA GLY A 269 12.70 -12.01 17.18
C GLY A 269 12.28 -13.42 16.79
N GLU A 270 11.02 -13.81 17.00
CA GLU A 270 10.51 -15.15 16.68
C GLU A 270 9.50 -15.11 15.53
N GLU A 271 9.55 -16.12 14.65
CA GLU A 271 8.48 -16.34 13.68
C GLU A 271 7.17 -16.68 14.42
N ARG A 272 6.10 -15.93 14.13
CA ARG A 272 4.79 -16.12 14.78
C ARG A 272 3.73 -16.66 13.83
N TRP A 273 3.81 -16.31 12.55
CA TRP A 273 2.78 -16.66 11.59
C TRP A 273 3.31 -16.58 10.16
N THR A 274 2.95 -17.56 9.33
CA THR A 274 3.29 -17.59 7.90
C THR A 274 2.04 -17.89 7.08
N THR A 275 1.88 -17.23 5.93
CA THR A 275 0.81 -17.48 4.97
C THR A 275 1.32 -17.37 3.53
N GLN A 276 0.57 -17.93 2.59
CA GLN A 276 0.90 -17.88 1.17
C GLN A 276 -0.30 -17.40 0.35
N LEU A 277 -0.02 -16.56 -0.64
CA LEU A 277 -0.95 -16.09 -1.65
C LEU A 277 -0.45 -16.55 -3.03
N SER A 278 -1.37 -16.94 -3.91
CA SER A 278 -1.05 -17.27 -5.30
C SER A 278 -1.56 -16.18 -6.22
N ALA A 279 -0.74 -15.74 -7.17
CA ALA A 279 -1.19 -14.82 -8.20
C ALA A 279 -2.30 -15.48 -9.06
N PRO A 280 -3.35 -14.74 -9.47
CA PRO A 280 -4.42 -15.27 -10.29
C PRO A 280 -3.90 -15.77 -11.63
N ILE A 281 -4.46 -16.89 -12.09
CA ILE A 281 -4.24 -17.38 -13.45
C ILE A 281 -5.27 -16.69 -14.33
N VAL A 282 -4.82 -15.77 -15.18
CA VAL A 282 -5.66 -15.27 -16.27
C VAL A 282 -5.64 -16.35 -17.34
N VAL A 283 -6.76 -17.06 -17.50
CA VAL A 283 -6.97 -17.85 -18.70
C VAL A 283 -7.14 -16.82 -19.82
N GLU A 284 -6.13 -16.66 -20.67
CA GLU A 284 -6.32 -15.93 -21.92
C GLU A 284 -7.49 -16.61 -22.65
N GLU A 285 -8.62 -15.93 -22.76
CA GLU A 285 -9.64 -16.33 -23.73
C GLU A 285 -8.92 -16.44 -25.07
N ALA A 286 -8.92 -17.65 -25.62
CA ALA A 286 -8.30 -17.97 -26.89
C ALA A 286 -8.61 -16.83 -27.86
N THR A 287 -7.58 -16.08 -28.24
CA THR A 287 -7.67 -15.02 -29.24
C THR A 287 -8.50 -15.57 -30.38
N LYS A 288 -9.72 -15.05 -30.58
CA LYS A 288 -10.46 -15.31 -31.82
C LYS A 288 -9.47 -15.06 -32.94
N PRO A 289 -9.26 -16.00 -33.87
CA PRO A 289 -8.26 -15.83 -34.90
C PRO A 289 -8.59 -14.52 -35.59
N SER A 290 -7.69 -13.54 -35.47
CA SER A 290 -7.78 -12.31 -36.21
C SER A 290 -7.73 -12.72 -37.67
N GLY A 291 -8.90 -12.76 -38.31
CA GLY A 291 -9.00 -12.93 -39.74
C GLY A 291 -8.16 -11.83 -40.37
N SER A 292 -7.00 -12.21 -40.89
CA SER A 292 -6.10 -11.31 -41.58
C SER A 292 -6.87 -10.62 -42.70
N PHE A 293 -7.03 -9.30 -42.60
CA PHE A 293 -7.60 -8.47 -43.66
C PHE A 293 -6.82 -8.62 -44.98
N TRP A 294 -5.58 -9.12 -44.91
CA TRP A 294 -4.69 -9.33 -46.05
C TRP A 294 -4.94 -10.62 -46.86
N ASP A 295 -5.71 -11.58 -46.34
CA ASP A 295 -6.06 -12.80 -47.09
C ASP A 295 -7.20 -12.58 -48.10
N ARG A 296 -7.85 -11.42 -48.08
CA ARG A 296 -8.94 -11.05 -49.02
C ARG A 296 -8.48 -10.37 -50.32
N PHE A 297 -7.18 -10.14 -50.51
CA PHE A 297 -6.66 -9.43 -51.70
C PHE A 297 -5.80 -10.28 -52.64
N LYS A 298 -5.74 -11.61 -52.46
CA LYS A 298 -5.22 -12.50 -53.49
C LYS A 298 -6.39 -13.06 -54.28
N PHE A 299 -6.69 -12.41 -55.41
CA PHE A 299 -7.40 -12.89 -56.61
C PHE A 299 -8.20 -11.71 -57.21
N VAL A 300 -7.54 -10.90 -58.04
CA VAL A 300 -7.92 -10.55 -59.43
C VAL A 300 -6.64 -10.18 -60.15
#